data_AF-M0ZVY6-F1
#
_entry.id   AF-M0ZVY6-F1
#
_cell.length_a   1.000
_cell.length_b   1.000
_cell.length_c   1.000
_cell.angle_alpha   90.00
_cell.angle_beta   90.00
_cell.angle_gamma   90.00
#
_symmetry.space_group_name_H-M   'P 1'
#
loop_
_entity.id
_entity.type
_entity.pdbx_description
1 polymer ?
#
loop_
_entity_poly.entity_id
_entity_poly.type
_entity_poly.pdbx_seq_one_letter_code
_entity_poly.pdbx_strand_id
1 'polypeptide(L)'
;MAAVFGIILLWRHDMEVLWATLGGVVNACLSTALKGILNHERPVSTLRSDPGMPSSHAQSIFYTVAFCIILMIKFFGFNEITAVISALIFAMGSYFSWLRVSQRFHTLNQVAVGAVLGFCFSIFWFWLWDALLIKAFIAHFWVRVVGAAGSCVGFLLYVVWKWAHDNKH
;
A
#
# COMPACT_ATOMS: atom_id res chain seq x y z
N MET A 1 -8.93 -1.92 1.85
CA MET A 1 -8.34 -0.68 1.30
C MET A 1 -9.38 0.21 0.64
N ALA A 2 -10.13 -0.24 -0.37
CA ALA A 2 -11.11 0.61 -1.06
C ALA A 2 -12.27 1.13 -0.18
N ALA A 3 -12.92 0.26 0.59
CA ALA A 3 -13.98 0.67 1.52
C ALA A 3 -13.46 1.61 2.63
N VAL A 4 -12.27 1.31 3.16
CA VAL A 4 -11.59 2.13 4.18
C VAL A 4 -11.21 3.51 3.62
N PHE A 5 -10.76 3.56 2.36
CA PHE A 5 -10.49 4.82 1.65
C PHE A 5 -11.75 5.67 1.50
N GLY A 6 -12.87 5.07 1.05
CA GLY A 6 -14.15 5.79 0.94
C GLY A 6 -14.63 6.36 2.27
N ILE A 7 -14.49 5.61 3.37
CA ILE A 7 -14.86 6.07 4.71
C ILE A 7 -13.96 7.21 5.17
N ILE A 8 -12.64 7.12 4.97
CA ILE A 8 -11.69 8.17 5.37
C ILE A 8 -11.93 9.45 4.58
N LEU A 9 -12.16 9.36 3.27
CA LEU A 9 -12.49 10.50 2.41
C LEU A 9 -13.75 11.26 2.86
N LEU A 10 -14.75 10.53 3.35
CA LEU A 10 -16.02 11.10 3.79
C LEU A 10 -15.99 11.58 5.25
N TRP A 11 -15.15 11.00 6.11
CA TRP A 11 -15.21 11.20 7.57
C TRP A 11 -14.06 12.05 8.14
N ARG A 12 -12.84 12.02 7.56
CA ARG A 12 -11.70 12.80 8.08
C ARG A 12 -11.01 13.60 6.98
N HIS A 13 -10.88 14.91 7.19
CA HIS A 13 -9.98 15.79 6.43
C HIS A 13 -8.50 15.62 6.81
N ASP A 14 -8.10 14.42 7.24
CA ASP A 14 -6.73 14.14 7.66
C ASP A 14 -5.90 13.81 6.42
N MET A 15 -5.23 14.83 5.90
CA MET A 15 -4.54 14.77 4.62
C MET A 15 -3.40 13.76 4.58
N GLU A 16 -2.78 13.46 5.72
CA GLU A 16 -1.74 12.43 5.80
C GLU A 16 -2.35 11.04 5.60
N VAL A 17 -3.55 10.80 6.12
CA VAL A 17 -4.28 9.54 5.93
C VAL A 17 -4.78 9.42 4.49
N LEU A 18 -5.24 10.52 3.88
CA LEU A 18 -5.59 10.56 2.45
C LEU A 18 -4.38 10.28 1.56
N TRP A 19 -3.22 10.84 1.89
CA TRP A 19 -1.98 10.58 1.18
C TRP A 19 -1.52 9.12 1.32
N ALA A 20 -1.56 8.58 2.54
CA ALA A 20 -1.24 7.19 2.83
C ALA A 20 -2.12 6.22 2.04
N THR A 21 -3.40 6.55 1.92
CA THR A 21 -4.34 5.69 1.21
C THR A 21 -4.21 5.81 -0.31
N LEU A 22 -3.96 7.00 -0.87
CA LEU A 22 -3.60 7.17 -2.28
C LEU A 22 -2.35 6.36 -2.64
N GLY A 23 -1.31 6.42 -1.80
CA GLY A 23 -0.12 5.60 -1.98
C GLY A 23 -0.42 4.10 -1.93
N GLY A 24 -1.38 3.68 -1.10
CA GLY A 24 -1.86 2.30 -1.07
C GLY A 24 -2.49 1.85 -2.40
N VAL A 25 -3.26 2.74 -3.06
CA VAL A 25 -3.81 2.48 -4.40
C VAL A 25 -2.70 2.41 -5.45
N VAL A 26 -1.76 3.37 -5.45
CA VAL A 26 -0.63 3.37 -6.40
C VAL A 26 0.25 2.13 -6.20
N ASN A 27 0.50 1.71 -4.96
CA ASN A 27 1.23 0.49 -4.63
C ASN A 27 0.51 -0.77 -5.16
N ALA A 28 -0.82 -0.80 -5.10
CA ALA A 28 -1.61 -1.89 -5.68
C ALA A 28 -1.48 -1.92 -7.20
N CYS A 29 -1.56 -0.77 -7.88
CA CYS A 29 -1.33 -0.66 -9.31
C CYS A 29 0.09 -1.13 -9.70
N LEU A 30 1.10 -0.69 -8.95
CA LEU A 30 2.49 -1.12 -9.12
C LEU A 30 2.63 -2.64 -8.98
N SER A 31 2.00 -3.23 -7.96
CA SER A 31 2.02 -4.69 -7.76
C SER A 31 1.43 -5.45 -8.95
N THR A 32 0.30 -4.97 -9.49
CA THR A 32 -0.35 -5.61 -10.64
C THR A 32 0.48 -5.44 -11.92
N ALA A 33 1.07 -4.26 -12.14
CA ALA A 33 1.96 -4.03 -13.28
C ALA A 33 3.19 -4.96 -13.21
N LEU A 34 3.84 -5.05 -12.05
CA LEU A 34 5.01 -5.91 -11.85
C LEU A 34 4.68 -7.39 -12.03
N LYS A 35 3.49 -7.82 -11.61
CA LYS A 35 3.01 -9.19 -11.87
C LYS A 35 2.92 -9.50 -13.35
N GLY A 36 2.36 -8.58 -14.14
CA GLY A 36 2.27 -8.73 -15.59
C GLY A 36 3.64 -8.78 -16.27
N ILE A 37 4.59 -7.95 -15.81
CA ILE A 37 5.95 -7.89 -16.37
C ILE A 37 6.76 -9.16 -16.03
N LEU A 38 6.71 -9.62 -14.78
CA LEU A 38 7.53 -10.76 -14.34
C LEU A 38 6.92 -12.11 -14.71
N ASN A 39 5.60 -12.21 -14.73
CA ASN A 39 4.82 -13.39 -15.14
C ASN A 39 5.31 -14.74 -14.56
N HIS A 40 5.82 -14.75 -13.32
CA HIS A 40 6.28 -15.99 -12.69
C HIS A 40 5.11 -16.87 -12.26
N GLU A 41 5.24 -18.18 -12.43
CA GLU A 41 4.23 -19.15 -12.00
C GLU A 41 4.08 -19.21 -10.48
N ARG A 42 2.90 -19.66 -10.03
CA ARG A 42 2.62 -19.95 -8.62
C ARG A 42 3.17 -21.34 -8.27
N PRO A 43 3.53 -21.59 -7.00
CA PRO A 43 4.09 -22.89 -6.57
C PRO A 43 3.13 -24.08 -6.73
N VAL A 44 1.83 -23.81 -6.85
CA VAL A 44 0.80 -24.80 -7.18
C VAL A 44 -0.06 -24.18 -8.27
N SER A 45 -0.49 -24.97 -9.25
CA SER A 45 -1.52 -24.58 -10.21
C SER A 45 -2.84 -24.36 -9.46
N THR A 46 -3.00 -23.16 -8.92
CA THR A 46 -4.24 -22.74 -8.25
C THR A 46 -5.30 -22.40 -9.30
N LEU A 47 -6.58 -22.40 -8.90
CA LEU A 47 -7.69 -21.83 -9.69
C LEU A 47 -7.46 -20.36 -10.13
N ARG A 48 -6.49 -19.66 -9.53
CA ARG A 48 -6.08 -18.32 -9.95
C ARG A 48 -5.13 -18.38 -11.15
N SER A 49 -5.53 -17.69 -12.21
CA SER A 49 -4.76 -17.45 -13.43
C SER A 49 -3.72 -16.33 -13.30
N ASP A 50 -3.70 -15.58 -12.19
CA ASP A 50 -2.82 -14.42 -12.05
C ASP A 50 -1.38 -14.80 -11.66
N PRO A 51 -0.35 -14.08 -12.15
CA PRO A 51 1.04 -14.36 -11.83
C PRO A 51 1.37 -14.37 -10.33
N GLY A 52 2.40 -15.13 -9.97
CA GLY A 52 2.82 -15.39 -8.60
C GLY A 52 3.77 -14.36 -8.00
N MET A 53 4.52 -13.60 -8.82
CA MET A 53 5.54 -12.66 -8.33
C MET A 53 5.29 -11.23 -8.81
N PRO A 54 5.37 -10.21 -7.94
CA PRO A 54 5.48 -10.28 -6.48
C PRO A 54 4.16 -10.68 -5.82
N SER A 55 4.21 -11.11 -4.54
CA SER A 55 2.99 -11.29 -3.76
C SER A 55 2.34 -9.94 -3.44
N SER A 56 1.21 -9.63 -4.08
CA SER A 56 0.47 -8.37 -3.83
C SER A 56 -0.02 -8.22 -2.39
N HIS A 57 -0.29 -9.33 -1.70
CA HIS A 57 -0.66 -9.29 -0.28
C HIS A 57 0.53 -8.82 0.56
N ALA A 58 1.69 -9.46 0.41
CA ALA A 58 2.91 -9.06 1.11
C ALA A 58 3.29 -7.60 0.81
N GLN A 59 3.20 -7.19 -0.47
CA GLN A 59 3.48 -5.82 -0.88
C GLN A 59 2.54 -4.79 -0.27
N SER A 60 1.24 -5.08 -0.19
CA SER A 60 0.28 -4.19 0.49
C SER A 60 0.48 -4.15 2.01
N ILE A 61 0.77 -5.30 2.64
CA ILE A 61 0.97 -5.41 4.08
C ILE A 61 2.20 -4.61 4.49
N PHE A 62 3.35 -4.82 3.83
CA PHE A 62 4.58 -4.13 4.17
C PHE A 62 4.55 -2.63 3.81
N TYR A 63 3.75 -2.24 2.81
CA TYR A 63 3.45 -0.82 2.59
C TYR A 63 2.77 -0.20 3.81
N THR A 64 1.68 -0.82 4.29
CA THR A 64 0.92 -0.33 5.45
C THR A 64 1.74 -0.38 6.74
N VAL A 65 2.46 -1.48 7.00
CA VAL A 65 3.36 -1.64 8.16
C VAL A 65 4.38 -0.51 8.22
N ALA A 66 5.11 -0.27 7.13
CA ALA A 66 6.11 0.78 7.08
C ALA A 66 5.47 2.16 7.28
N PHE A 67 4.34 2.44 6.62
CA PHE A 67 3.68 3.74 6.72
C PHE A 67 3.18 4.02 8.14
N CYS A 68 2.56 3.01 8.77
CA CYS A 68 2.08 3.10 10.15
C CYS A 68 3.24 3.34 11.15
N ILE A 69 4.36 2.62 10.99
CA ILE A 69 5.54 2.80 11.84
C ILE A 69 6.13 4.20 11.67
N ILE A 70 6.30 4.67 10.43
CA ILE A 70 6.86 5.99 10.14
C ILE A 70 5.95 7.09 10.71
N LEU A 71 4.63 7.01 10.50
CA LEU A 71 3.68 7.97 11.09
C LEU A 71 3.72 7.96 12.61
N MET A 72 3.72 6.77 13.23
CA MET A 72 3.76 6.67 14.69
C MET A 72 5.03 7.34 15.24
N ILE A 73 6.20 7.06 14.65
CA ILE A 73 7.46 7.69 15.06
C ILE A 73 7.42 9.21 14.81
N LYS A 74 6.81 9.67 13.71
CA LYS A 74 6.63 11.11 13.42
C LYS A 74 5.83 11.82 14.52
N PHE A 75 4.73 11.23 14.98
CA PHE A 75 3.82 11.87 15.94
C PHE A 75 4.24 11.70 17.41
N PHE A 76 4.78 10.55 17.77
CA PHE A 76 5.08 10.22 19.18
C PHE A 76 6.58 10.23 19.50
N GLY A 77 7.44 10.48 18.49
CA GLY A 77 8.88 10.40 18.60
C GLY A 77 9.39 8.96 18.65
N PHE A 78 10.72 8.79 18.53
CA PHE A 78 11.36 7.50 18.72
C PHE A 78 11.73 7.29 20.19
N ASN A 79 11.16 6.28 20.81
CA ASN A 79 11.37 5.89 22.21
C ASN A 79 11.12 4.38 22.39
N GLU A 80 11.37 3.85 23.59
CA GLU A 80 11.24 2.42 23.90
C GLU A 80 9.85 1.85 23.56
N ILE A 81 8.77 2.57 23.92
CA ILE A 81 7.39 2.14 23.66
C ILE A 81 7.13 2.06 22.16
N THR A 82 7.46 3.12 21.41
CA THR A 82 7.27 3.13 19.94
C THR A 82 8.16 2.10 19.24
N ALA A 83 9.35 1.78 19.78
CA ALA A 83 10.20 0.73 19.24
C ALA A 83 9.57 -0.67 19.45
N VAL A 84 9.05 -0.95 20.65
CA VAL A 84 8.33 -2.20 20.95
C VAL A 84 7.09 -2.33 20.07
N ILE A 85 6.28 -1.29 19.96
CA ILE A 85 5.08 -1.30 19.10
C ILE A 85 5.47 -1.50 17.63
N SER A 86 6.52 -0.85 17.15
CA SER A 86 7.01 -1.03 15.77
C SER A 86 7.42 -2.47 15.50
N ALA A 87 8.13 -3.11 16.45
CA ALA A 87 8.50 -4.51 16.36
C ALA A 87 7.27 -5.42 16.32
N LEU A 88 6.26 -5.16 17.14
CA LEU A 88 4.99 -5.92 17.15
C LEU A 88 4.23 -5.77 15.83
N ILE A 89 4.12 -4.55 15.28
CA ILE A 89 3.48 -4.29 13.99
C ILE A 89 4.22 -5.03 12.87
N PHE A 90 5.55 -4.97 12.87
CA PHE A 90 6.39 -5.65 11.88
C PHE A 90 6.27 -7.17 11.98
N ALA A 91 6.25 -7.72 13.19
CA ALA A 91 6.06 -9.15 13.44
C ALA A 91 4.68 -9.62 12.94
N MET A 92 3.62 -8.86 13.23
CA MET A 92 2.28 -9.14 12.74
C MET A 92 2.20 -9.12 11.21
N GLY A 93 2.80 -8.11 10.57
CA GLY A 93 2.87 -8.03 9.10
C GLY A 93 3.64 -9.19 8.47
N SER A 94 4.73 -9.61 9.12
CA SER A 94 5.51 -10.78 8.72
C SER A 94 4.70 -12.07 8.84
N TYR A 95 3.96 -12.25 9.93
CA TYR A 95 3.07 -13.39 10.14
C TYR A 95 1.99 -13.49 9.05
N PHE A 96 1.25 -12.41 8.79
CA PHE A 96 0.22 -12.41 7.73
C PHE A 96 0.79 -12.63 6.33
N SER A 97 2.01 -12.16 6.07
CA SER A 97 2.71 -12.43 4.82
C SER A 97 3.14 -13.90 4.72
N TRP A 98 3.59 -14.50 5.83
CA TRP A 98 3.94 -15.91 5.90
C TRP A 98 2.73 -16.83 5.71
N LEU A 99 1.52 -16.43 6.12
CA LEU A 99 0.30 -17.20 5.84
C LEU A 99 0.10 -17.45 4.34
N ARG A 100 0.62 -16.58 3.46
CA ARG A 100 0.57 -16.81 2.00
C ARG A 100 1.42 -18.00 1.56
N VAL A 101 2.50 -18.27 2.30
CA VAL A 101 3.39 -19.41 2.07
C VAL A 101 2.82 -20.66 2.70
N SER A 102 2.35 -20.60 3.95
CA SER A 102 1.80 -21.77 4.65
C SER A 102 0.55 -22.33 3.95
N GLN A 103 -0.26 -21.45 3.35
CA GLN A 103 -1.43 -21.82 2.53
C GLN A 103 -1.07 -22.18 1.08
N ARG A 104 0.22 -22.24 0.73
CA ARG A 104 0.74 -22.61 -0.60
C ARG A 104 0.30 -21.69 -1.74
N PHE A 105 -0.08 -20.44 -1.44
CA PHE A 105 -0.44 -19.46 -2.47
C PHE A 105 0.79 -18.82 -3.15
N HIS A 106 1.91 -18.73 -2.42
CA HIS A 106 3.14 -18.08 -2.86
C HIS A 106 4.37 -18.78 -2.30
N THR A 107 5.52 -18.62 -2.97
CA THR A 107 6.83 -19.02 -2.43
C THR A 107 7.38 -17.96 -1.47
N LEU A 108 8.38 -18.33 -0.65
CA LEU A 108 9.10 -17.37 0.20
C LEU A 108 9.68 -16.20 -0.61
N ASN A 109 10.27 -16.48 -1.78
CA ASN A 109 10.85 -15.44 -2.64
C ASN A 109 9.79 -14.45 -3.17
N GLN A 110 8.61 -14.95 -3.56
CA GLN A 110 7.51 -14.10 -4.00
C GLN A 110 6.98 -13.18 -2.90
N VAL A 111 6.92 -13.71 -1.67
CA VAL A 111 6.54 -12.95 -0.48
C VAL A 111 7.62 -11.95 -0.10
N ALA A 112 8.89 -12.34 -0.09
CA ALA A 112 10.02 -11.49 0.25
C ALA A 112 10.15 -10.30 -0.72
N VAL A 113 10.08 -10.53 -2.03
CA VAL A 113 10.13 -9.43 -3.01
C VAL A 113 8.92 -8.52 -2.89
N GLY A 114 7.73 -9.07 -2.67
CA GLY A 114 6.55 -8.25 -2.38
C GLY A 114 6.76 -7.37 -1.14
N ALA A 115 7.24 -7.95 -0.04
CA ALA A 115 7.52 -7.24 1.21
C ALA A 115 8.51 -6.09 1.02
N VAL A 116 9.64 -6.36 0.37
CA VAL A 116 10.69 -5.35 0.09
C VAL A 116 10.13 -4.21 -0.78
N LEU A 117 9.45 -4.53 -1.87
CA LEU A 117 8.85 -3.51 -2.75
C LEU A 117 7.84 -2.64 -2.01
N GLY A 118 6.98 -3.24 -1.20
CA GLY A 118 5.98 -2.52 -0.42
C GLY A 118 6.61 -1.59 0.61
N PHE A 119 7.63 -2.07 1.32
CA PHE A 119 8.38 -1.31 2.30
C PHE A 119 9.12 -0.12 1.67
N CYS A 120 9.89 -0.36 0.60
CA CYS A 120 10.62 0.70 -0.11
C CYS A 120 9.67 1.74 -0.71
N PHE A 121 8.56 1.29 -1.32
CA PHE A 121 7.57 2.20 -1.88
C PHE A 121 6.92 3.07 -0.79
N SER A 122 6.68 2.52 0.41
CA SER A 122 6.14 3.27 1.54
C SER A 122 7.07 4.38 2.00
N ILE A 123 8.37 4.09 2.17
CA ILE A 123 9.39 5.10 2.51
C ILE A 123 9.44 6.19 1.44
N PHE A 124 9.49 5.80 0.16
CA PHE A 124 9.50 6.75 -0.95
C PHE A 124 8.25 7.64 -0.95
N TRP A 125 7.07 7.05 -0.78
CA TRP A 125 5.79 7.76 -0.79
C TRP A 125 5.65 8.71 0.39
N PHE A 126 6.13 8.30 1.57
CA PHE A 126 6.18 9.16 2.75
C PHE A 126 7.18 10.31 2.55
N TRP A 127 8.37 10.05 2.02
CA TRP A 127 9.34 11.11 1.73
C TRP A 127 8.79 12.13 0.71
N LEU A 128 8.03 11.67 -0.28
CA LEU A 128 7.39 12.53 -1.28
C LEU A 128 6.41 13.53 -0.64
N TRP A 129 5.71 13.12 0.43
CA TRP A 129 4.85 14.00 1.23
C TRP A 129 5.62 15.17 1.82
N ASP A 130 6.71 14.88 2.52
CA ASP A 130 7.51 15.88 3.22
C ASP A 130 8.33 16.75 2.25
N ALA A 131 8.82 16.17 1.16
CA ALA A 131 9.69 16.85 0.20
C ALA A 131 8.93 17.82 -0.71
N LEU A 132 7.79 17.40 -1.27
CA LEU A 132 7.08 18.15 -2.30
C LEU A 132 5.74 18.72 -1.81
N LEU A 133 4.93 17.89 -1.16
CA LEU A 133 3.54 18.24 -0.92
C LEU A 133 3.37 19.19 0.24
N ILE A 134 4.07 19.02 1.37
CA ILE A 134 3.83 19.88 2.54
C ILE A 134 4.17 21.35 2.24
N LYS A 135 5.23 21.60 1.48
CA LYS A 135 5.65 22.95 1.07
C LYS A 135 4.66 23.59 0.11
N ALA A 136 4.27 22.87 -0.96
CA ALA A 136 3.32 23.36 -1.94
C ALA A 136 1.89 23.51 -1.37
N PHE A 137 1.49 22.63 -0.45
CA PHE A 137 0.17 22.60 0.18
C PHE A 137 -0.01 23.70 1.23
N ILE A 138 1.05 24.07 1.96
CA ILE A 138 1.04 25.25 2.82
C ILE A 138 1.00 26.52 1.97
N ALA A 139 1.77 26.58 0.89
CA ALA A 139 1.88 27.76 0.05
C ALA A 139 0.63 28.06 -0.81
N HIS A 140 -0.11 27.05 -1.27
CA HIS A 140 -1.14 27.24 -2.29
C HIS A 140 -2.45 26.47 -2.00
N PHE A 141 -3.53 27.21 -1.73
CA PHE A 141 -4.87 26.67 -1.48
C PHE A 141 -5.39 25.75 -2.61
N TRP A 142 -5.11 26.08 -3.87
CA TRP A 142 -5.54 25.28 -5.02
C TRP A 142 -4.96 23.86 -5.04
N VAL A 143 -3.75 23.66 -4.51
CA VAL A 143 -3.13 22.33 -4.39
C VAL A 143 -3.95 21.42 -3.46
N ARG A 144 -4.64 22.01 -2.46
CA ARG A 144 -5.52 21.25 -1.56
C ARG A 144 -6.76 20.76 -2.27
N VAL A 145 -7.40 21.65 -3.03
CA VAL A 145 -8.62 21.36 -3.79
C VAL A 145 -8.35 20.32 -4.88
N VAL A 146 -7.26 20.51 -5.65
CA VAL A 146 -6.86 19.60 -6.72
C VAL A 146 -6.40 18.25 -6.17
N GLY A 147 -5.64 18.24 -5.06
CA GLY A 147 -5.18 17.00 -4.42
C GLY A 147 -6.34 16.14 -3.90
N ALA A 148 -7.33 16.74 -3.24
CA ALA A 148 -8.53 16.05 -2.79
C ALA A 148 -9.36 15.52 -3.98
N ALA A 149 -9.61 16.35 -4.99
CA ALA A 149 -10.36 15.96 -6.18
C ALA A 149 -9.66 14.85 -6.99
N GLY A 150 -8.35 14.96 -7.18
CA GLY A 150 -7.53 13.96 -7.88
C GLY A 150 -7.51 12.61 -7.16
N SER A 151 -7.47 12.62 -5.82
CA SER A 151 -7.54 11.39 -5.01
C SER A 151 -8.89 10.67 -5.16
N CYS A 152 -10.00 11.42 -5.18
CA CYS A 152 -11.33 10.89 -5.45
C CYS A 152 -11.43 10.26 -6.84
N VAL A 153 -10.99 11.00 -7.87
CA VAL A 153 -11.05 10.53 -9.26
C VAL A 153 -10.17 9.31 -9.47
N GLY A 154 -8.92 9.34 -8.98
CA GLY A 154 -7.99 8.21 -9.10
C GLY A 154 -8.53 6.93 -8.46
N PHE A 155 -9.21 7.06 -7.33
CA PHE A 155 -9.86 5.93 -6.70
C PHE A 155 -11.06 5.39 -7.47
N LEU A 156 -11.93 6.27 -7.97
CA LEU A 156 -13.05 5.87 -8.80
C LEU A 156 -12.56 5.14 -10.06
N LEU A 157 -11.53 5.67 -10.72
CA LEU A 157 -10.90 5.04 -11.87
C LEU A 157 -10.31 3.67 -11.52
N TYR A 158 -9.66 3.53 -10.37
CA TYR A 158 -9.16 2.25 -9.90
C TYR A 158 -10.30 1.24 -9.66
N VAL A 159 -11.40 1.65 -9.02
CA VAL A 159 -12.57 0.79 -8.77
C VAL A 159 -13.20 0.35 -10.09
N VAL A 160 -13.40 1.27 -11.03
CA VAL A 160 -13.97 0.99 -12.36
C VAL A 160 -13.05 0.07 -13.17
N TRP A 161 -11.75 0.37 -13.21
CA TRP A 161 -10.75 -0.44 -13.90
C TRP A 161 -10.73 -1.86 -13.35
N LYS A 162 -10.70 -1.99 -12.02
CA LYS A 162 -10.70 -3.29 -11.37
C LYS A 162 -11.98 -4.08 -11.66
N TRP A 163 -13.14 -3.44 -11.54
CA TRP A 163 -14.43 -4.06 -11.88
C TRP A 163 -14.48 -4.52 -13.35
N ALA A 164 -13.98 -3.70 -14.27
CA ALA A 164 -13.95 -4.02 -15.70
C ALA A 164 -12.97 -5.16 -16.04
N HIS A 165 -11.94 -5.40 -15.21
CA HIS A 165 -10.97 -6.47 -15.44
C HIS A 165 -11.35 -7.77 -14.72
N ASP A 166 -11.96 -7.68 -13.53
CA ASP A 166 -12.47 -8.83 -12.78
C ASP A 166 -13.67 -9.50 -13.49
N ASN A 167 -14.45 -8.76 -14.31
CA ASN A 167 -15.57 -9.29 -15.11
C ASN A 167 -15.18 -9.95 -16.45
N LYS A 168 -13.88 -10.05 -16.78
CA LYS A 168 -13.41 -10.65 -18.04
C LYS A 168 -12.97 -12.11 -17.90
N HIS A 169 -13.20 -12.74 -16.75
CA HIS A 169 -12.91 -14.14 -16.46
C HIS A 169 -14.08 -14.77 -15.70
#